data_AF-A0A819YFB3-F1
#
_entry.id   AF-A0A819YFB3-F1
#
_cell.length_a   1.000
_cell.length_b   1.000
_cell.length_c   1.000
_cell.angle_alpha   90.00
_cell.angle_beta   90.00
_cell.angle_gamma   90.00
#
_symmetry.space_group_name_H-M   'P 1'
#
loop_
_entity.id
_entity.type
_entity.pdbx_description
1 polymer ?
#
loop_
_entity_poly.entity_id
_entity_poly.type
_entity_poly.pdbx_seq_one_letter_code
_entity_poly.pdbx_strand_id
1 'polypeptide(L)'
;MKRLFFRVIAFIESEKYGPQIPLNNTFERSQACLGISIRSITNLKKEMRELNEQAEETNTKDSEEDEHLYSLRNRQVVGTVSSATTVANMNRATLSNVASLTTTSYSHRERHPPIRDTRSFVCVPEPIAPQKIGNVGRKPIVLSPLGEDTIRYVFHQMLEEKIYPTVSTLLVRLLNDNSDFPIRTESALRKKLKEIGFQYRRTAKVPSILE
;
A
#
# COMPACT_ATOMS: atom_id res chain seq x y z
N MET A 1 16.82 9.79 -1.50
CA MET A 1 16.34 9.28 -0.19
C MET A 1 15.22 10.12 0.41
N LYS A 2 15.44 11.39 0.81
CA LYS A 2 14.38 12.22 1.46
C LYS A 2 13.05 12.30 0.70
N ARG A 3 13.09 12.50 -0.63
CA ARG A 3 11.87 12.52 -1.48
C ARG A 3 11.04 11.24 -1.38
N LEU A 4 11.68 10.08 -1.23
CA LEU A 4 10.98 8.80 -1.06
C LEU A 4 10.24 8.76 0.27
N PHE A 5 10.89 9.21 1.35
CA PHE A 5 10.25 9.30 2.67
C PHE A 5 9.03 10.22 2.65
N PHE A 6 9.11 11.38 1.98
CA PHE A 6 7.99 12.30 1.85
C PHE A 6 6.80 11.65 1.11
N ARG A 7 7.06 10.96 0.00
CA ARG A 7 6.01 10.26 -0.76
C ARG A 7 5.30 9.20 0.07
N VAL A 8 6.06 8.39 0.82
CA VAL A 8 5.48 7.34 1.67
C VAL A 8 4.67 7.93 2.81
N ILE A 9 5.16 9.00 3.47
CA ILE A 9 4.42 9.69 4.53
C ILE A 9 3.12 10.27 3.97
N ALA A 10 3.17 10.98 2.85
CA ALA A 10 2.00 11.58 2.20
C ALA A 10 0.96 10.52 1.80
N PHE A 11 1.41 9.38 1.27
CA PHE A 11 0.55 8.25 0.94
C PHE A 11 -0.19 7.72 2.18
N ILE A 12 0.54 7.43 3.27
CA ILE A 12 -0.02 6.93 4.52
C ILE A 12 -1.03 7.91 5.13
N GLU A 13 -0.77 9.21 5.04
CA GLU A 13 -1.66 10.27 5.55
C GLU A 13 -2.90 10.49 4.69
N SER A 14 -2.79 10.33 3.36
CA SER A 14 -3.92 10.46 2.43
C SER A 14 -4.96 9.36 2.60
N GLU A 15 -4.56 8.21 3.15
CA GLU A 15 -5.44 7.09 3.46
C GLU A 15 -6.24 7.35 4.75
N LYS A 16 -7.25 8.22 4.67
CA LYS A 16 -8.16 8.53 5.80
C LYS A 16 -9.06 7.36 6.22
N TYR A 17 -9.33 6.40 5.33
CA TYR A 17 -10.22 5.24 5.56
C TYR A 17 -9.74 3.95 4.89
N GLY A 18 -8.41 3.76 4.75
CA GLY A 18 -7.85 2.59 4.07
C GLY A 18 -7.69 1.37 4.99
N PRO A 19 -8.20 0.18 4.61
CA PRO A 19 -7.95 -1.07 5.33
C PRO A 19 -6.66 -1.72 4.81
N GLN A 20 -5.63 -1.93 5.66
CA GLN A 20 -4.63 -3.02 5.47
C GLN A 20 -3.56 -3.10 6.55
N ILE A 21 -3.17 -1.98 7.18
CA ILE A 21 -2.30 -2.00 8.34
C ILE A 21 -3.17 -1.76 9.58
N PRO A 22 -3.38 -2.76 10.46
CA PRO A 22 -4.19 -2.61 11.67
C PRO A 22 -3.40 -1.85 12.75
N LEU A 23 -2.98 -0.64 12.40
CA LEU A 23 -2.39 0.35 13.28
C LEU A 23 -3.27 1.57 13.13
N ASN A 24 -4.03 1.87 14.18
CA ASN A 24 -4.99 2.97 14.18
C ASN A 24 -4.29 4.33 14.11
N ASN A 25 -2.97 4.35 14.31
CA ASN A 25 -2.15 5.55 14.34
C ASN A 25 -1.25 5.67 13.09
N THR A 26 -1.36 6.79 12.40
CA THR A 26 -0.55 7.14 11.22
C THR A 26 0.96 7.18 11.53
N PHE A 27 1.36 7.50 12.76
CA PHE A 27 2.76 7.49 13.18
C PHE A 27 3.34 6.07 13.27
N GLU A 28 2.60 5.13 13.84
CA GLU A 28 3.01 3.73 13.94
C GLU A 28 3.09 3.09 12.54
N ARG A 29 2.14 3.43 11.67
CA ARG A 29 2.16 3.01 10.25
C ARG A 29 3.41 3.52 9.55
N SER A 30 3.72 4.81 9.70
CA SER A 30 4.90 5.42 9.10
C SER A 30 6.20 4.81 9.63
N GLN A 31 6.26 4.53 10.94
CA GLN A 31 7.40 3.86 11.57
C GLN A 31 7.58 2.44 11.05
N ALA A 32 6.50 1.66 10.92
CA ALA A 32 6.55 0.30 10.41
C ALA A 32 6.97 0.24 8.94
N CYS A 33 6.50 1.18 8.11
CA CYS A 33 6.83 1.23 6.68
C CYS A 33 8.26 1.73 6.41
N LEU A 34 8.75 2.68 7.20
CA LEU A 34 10.03 3.35 6.93
C LEU A 34 11.19 2.81 7.77
N GLY A 35 10.91 2.10 8.87
CA GLY A 35 11.94 1.57 9.77
C GLY A 35 12.74 2.65 10.51
N ILE A 36 12.22 3.87 10.59
CA ILE A 36 12.88 5.02 11.24
C ILE A 36 12.15 5.44 12.52
N SER A 37 12.84 6.15 13.41
CA SER A 37 12.25 6.61 14.68
C SER A 37 11.08 7.57 14.48
N ILE A 38 10.14 7.58 15.43
CA ILE A 38 9.02 8.53 15.44
C ILE A 38 9.52 9.97 15.41
N ARG A 39 10.61 10.29 16.13
CA ARG A 39 11.21 11.62 16.12
C ARG A 39 11.69 12.03 14.73
N SER A 40 12.30 11.11 13.98
CA SER A 40 12.69 11.33 12.60
C SER A 40 11.49 11.58 11.69
N ILE A 41 10.39 10.85 11.89
CA ILE A 41 9.14 11.05 11.14
C ILE A 41 8.56 12.43 11.42
N THR A 42 8.53 12.86 12.67
CA THR A 42 8.05 14.21 13.04
C THR A 42 8.89 15.30 12.38
N ASN A 43 10.21 15.16 12.37
CA ASN A 43 11.09 16.10 11.69
C ASN A 43 10.84 16.12 10.17
N LEU A 44 10.70 14.95 9.54
CA LEU A 44 10.40 14.85 8.12
C LEU A 44 9.05 15.48 7.75
N LYS A 45 8.03 15.31 8.60
CA LYS A 45 6.72 15.96 8.42
C LYS A 45 6.82 17.48 8.51
N LYS A 46 7.63 17.99 9.46
CA LYS A 46 7.90 19.42 9.60
C LYS A 46 8.59 19.97 8.34
N GLU A 47 9.67 19.32 7.89
CA GLU A 47 10.38 19.69 6.66
C GLU A 47 9.44 19.66 5.44
N MET A 48 8.57 18.65 5.33
CA MET A 48 7.62 18.52 4.21
C MET A 48 6.59 19.66 4.21
N ARG A 49 6.12 20.10 5.38
CA ARG A 49 5.20 21.24 5.50
C ARG A 49 5.88 22.54 5.07
N GLU A 50 7.09 22.81 5.57
CA GLU A 50 7.86 24.01 5.21
C GLU A 50 8.13 24.08 3.70
N LEU A 51 8.43 22.95 3.07
CA LEU A 51 8.62 22.89 1.62
C LEU A 51 7.33 23.15 0.83
N ASN A 52 6.17 22.69 1.33
CA ASN A 52 4.89 22.96 0.70
C ASN A 52 4.49 24.43 0.85
N GLU A 53 4.69 25.02 2.02
CA GLU A 53 4.44 26.45 2.27
C GLU A 53 5.31 27.32 1.33
N GLN A 54 6.59 27.00 1.19
CA GLN A 54 7.48 27.69 0.24
C GLN A 54 7.01 27.55 -1.22
N ALA A 55 6.52 26.38 -1.62
CA ALA A 55 6.02 26.15 -2.97
C ALA A 55 4.69 26.89 -3.25
N GLU A 56 3.83 27.03 -2.24
CA GLU A 56 2.59 27.81 -2.33
C GLU A 56 2.87 29.31 -2.43
N GLU A 57 3.84 29.84 -1.67
CA GLU A 57 4.27 31.24 -1.74
C GLU A 57 4.90 31.60 -3.09
N THR A 58 5.62 30.68 -3.75
CA THR A 58 6.14 30.93 -5.10
C THR A 58 5.03 30.94 -6.15
N ASN A 59 4.09 30.00 -6.08
CA ASN A 59 2.99 29.93 -7.05
C ASN A 59 2.03 31.13 -6.95
N THR A 60 1.86 31.71 -5.76
CA THR A 60 1.02 32.89 -5.58
C THR A 60 1.67 34.16 -6.12
N LYS A 61 2.99 34.34 -5.96
CA LYS A 61 3.71 35.50 -6.51
C LYS A 61 3.73 35.50 -8.04
N ASP A 62 3.94 34.34 -8.66
CA ASP A 62 3.92 34.22 -10.12
C ASP A 62 2.51 34.56 -10.69
N SER A 63 1.45 34.20 -9.95
CA SER A 63 0.07 34.52 -10.35
C SER A 63 -0.28 36.01 -10.19
N GLU A 64 0.27 36.71 -9.19
CA GLU A 64 0.04 38.14 -8.98
C GLU A 64 0.79 39.00 -10.02
N GLU A 65 1.99 38.58 -10.43
CA GLU A 65 2.75 39.24 -11.49
C GLU A 65 2.06 39.10 -12.86
N ASP A 66 1.50 37.94 -13.17
CA ASP A 66 0.75 37.69 -14.40
C ASP A 66 -0.57 38.47 -14.46
N GLU A 67 -1.34 38.57 -13.36
CA GLU A 67 -2.55 39.41 -13.33
C GLU A 67 -2.21 40.91 -13.45
N HIS A 68 -1.12 41.37 -12.85
CA HIS A 68 -0.67 42.75 -12.99
C HIS A 68 -0.27 43.07 -14.44
N LEU A 69 0.45 42.17 -15.12
CA LEU A 69 0.79 42.28 -16.55
C LEU A 69 -0.44 42.27 -17.46
N TYR A 70 -1.45 41.45 -17.14
CA TYR A 70 -2.70 41.40 -17.91
C TYR A 70 -3.54 42.67 -17.75
N SER A 71 -3.58 43.25 -16.54
CA SER A 71 -4.29 44.51 -16.25
C SER A 71 -3.66 45.72 -16.97
N LEU A 72 -2.32 45.75 -17.08
CA LEU A 72 -1.58 46.78 -17.81
C LEU A 72 -1.81 46.68 -19.33
N ARG A 73 -1.91 45.46 -19.87
CA ARG A 73 -2.13 45.22 -21.30
C ARG A 73 -3.53 45.60 -21.77
N ASN A 74 -4.56 45.38 -20.95
CA ASN A 74 -5.94 45.73 -21.29
C ASN A 74 -6.24 47.24 -21.22
N ARG A 75 -5.34 48.05 -20.65
CA ARG A 75 -5.50 49.51 -20.61
C ARG A 75 -5.07 50.21 -21.92
N GLN A 76 -4.40 49.50 -22.84
CA GLN A 76 -3.97 50.04 -24.14
C GLN A 76 -4.83 49.58 -25.33
N VAL A 77 -5.81 48.69 -25.14
CA VAL A 77 -6.60 48.13 -26.25
C VAL A 77 -8.10 48.40 -26.06
N VAL A 78 -8.47 49.65 -25.81
CA VAL A 78 -9.84 50.15 -26.06
C VAL A 78 -9.82 50.84 -27.42
N GLY A 79 -9.83 50.04 -28.47
CA GLY A 79 -9.78 50.52 -29.83
C GLY A 79 -9.77 49.39 -30.84
N THR A 80 -10.97 49.02 -31.30
CA THR A 80 -11.31 48.30 -32.54
C THR A 80 -11.53 46.77 -32.49
N VAL A 81 -12.72 46.44 -33.04
CA VAL A 81 -13.19 45.24 -33.78
C VAL A 81 -13.33 43.91 -33.03
N SER A 82 -14.57 43.44 -32.80
CA SER A 82 -15.54 42.82 -33.74
C SER A 82 -15.30 41.32 -33.96
N SER A 83 -16.28 40.55 -33.46
CA SER A 83 -16.90 39.35 -34.03
C SER A 83 -16.04 38.37 -34.82
N ALA A 84 -15.85 37.16 -34.28
CA ALA A 84 -15.78 35.95 -35.10
C ALA A 84 -16.23 34.70 -34.32
N THR A 85 -17.35 34.16 -34.78
CA THR A 85 -17.92 32.84 -34.52
C THR A 85 -16.92 31.72 -34.84
N THR A 86 -16.81 30.67 -34.02
CA THR A 86 -16.42 29.34 -34.54
C THR A 86 -17.09 28.23 -33.75
N VAL A 87 -17.79 27.39 -34.49
CA VAL A 87 -18.53 26.19 -34.07
C VAL A 87 -17.53 25.03 -33.96
N ALA A 88 -17.57 24.26 -32.88
CA ALA A 88 -16.86 22.98 -32.80
C ALA A 88 -17.82 21.87 -32.36
N ASN A 89 -17.83 20.85 -33.21
CA ASN A 89 -18.74 19.75 -33.33
C ASN A 89 -18.18 18.50 -32.61
N MET A 90 -19.02 17.46 -32.51
CA MET A 90 -18.71 16.03 -32.39
C MET A 90 -18.55 15.37 -31.01
N ASN A 91 -19.63 14.65 -30.66
CA ASN A 91 -19.69 13.19 -30.45
C ASN A 91 -18.67 12.51 -29.52
N ARG A 92 -19.19 11.95 -28.41
CA ARG A 92 -18.66 10.70 -27.85
C ARG A 92 -19.76 9.87 -27.18
N ALA A 93 -20.18 8.83 -27.88
CA ALA A 93 -20.91 7.70 -27.32
C ALA A 93 -19.91 6.69 -26.76
N THR A 94 -20.17 6.10 -25.59
CA THR A 94 -19.76 4.72 -25.26
C THR A 94 -20.60 4.15 -24.11
N LEU A 95 -21.10 2.94 -24.36
CA LEU A 95 -21.89 2.06 -23.53
C LEU A 95 -21.03 1.37 -22.44
N SER A 96 -21.63 1.02 -21.29
CA SER A 96 -21.31 -0.23 -20.55
C SER A 96 -22.49 -0.57 -19.63
N ASN A 97 -23.28 -1.59 -19.98
CA ASN A 97 -23.21 -2.98 -19.52
C ASN A 97 -23.45 -3.16 -18.01
N VAL A 98 -24.72 -3.43 -17.69
CA VAL A 98 -25.22 -3.86 -16.39
C VAL A 98 -25.17 -5.39 -16.34
N ALA A 99 -24.35 -5.96 -15.46
CA ALA A 99 -24.28 -7.40 -15.23
C ALA A 99 -25.03 -7.79 -13.94
N SER A 100 -25.85 -8.83 -14.06
CA SER A 100 -26.84 -9.29 -13.11
C SER A 100 -26.25 -10.00 -11.89
N LEU A 101 -26.89 -9.79 -10.74
CA LEU A 101 -26.65 -10.45 -9.45
C LEU A 101 -27.30 -11.84 -9.44
N THR A 102 -26.57 -12.87 -9.03
CA THR A 102 -27.12 -14.17 -8.64
C THR A 102 -27.02 -14.35 -7.13
N THR A 103 -28.17 -14.19 -6.47
CA THR A 103 -28.36 -14.38 -5.03
C THR A 103 -28.27 -15.86 -4.68
N THR A 104 -27.30 -16.25 -3.87
CA THR A 104 -27.23 -17.60 -3.29
C THR A 104 -27.52 -17.51 -1.80
N SER A 105 -28.69 -18.01 -1.38
CA SER A 105 -29.17 -17.97 -0.01
C SER A 105 -28.40 -18.97 0.88
N TYR A 106 -27.77 -18.47 1.94
CA TYR A 106 -27.05 -19.28 2.93
C TYR A 106 -27.94 -19.56 4.15
N SER A 107 -28.18 -20.84 4.43
CA SER A 107 -28.97 -21.33 5.56
C SER A 107 -28.17 -21.24 6.87
N HIS A 108 -28.63 -20.36 7.76
CA HIS A 108 -28.13 -20.18 9.11
C HIS A 108 -28.57 -21.39 9.99
N ARG A 109 -27.63 -22.26 10.37
CA ARG A 109 -27.86 -23.28 11.41
C ARG A 109 -27.34 -22.78 12.75
N GLU A 110 -28.26 -22.48 13.66
CA GLU A 110 -27.98 -22.18 15.07
C GLU A 110 -27.32 -23.40 15.74
N ARG A 111 -26.14 -23.19 16.35
CA ARG A 111 -25.49 -24.19 17.20
C ARG A 111 -25.75 -23.83 18.65
N HIS A 112 -26.50 -24.68 19.34
CA HIS A 112 -26.64 -24.61 20.79
C HIS A 112 -25.29 -24.88 21.50
N PRO A 113 -25.01 -24.17 22.61
CA PRO A 113 -23.84 -24.44 23.43
C PRO A 113 -24.02 -25.76 24.20
N PRO A 114 -22.99 -26.63 24.26
CA PRO A 114 -23.07 -27.84 25.06
C PRO A 114 -23.00 -27.52 26.56
N ILE A 115 -23.89 -28.18 27.31
CA ILE A 115 -24.00 -28.15 28.76
C ILE A 115 -22.72 -28.74 29.37
N ARG A 116 -22.09 -27.99 30.28
CA ARG A 116 -20.85 -28.39 30.96
C ARG A 116 -21.17 -29.34 32.11
N ASP A 117 -20.88 -30.62 31.94
CA ASP A 117 -20.85 -31.57 33.05
C ASP A 117 -19.55 -31.39 33.85
N THR A 118 -19.71 -31.01 35.12
CA THR A 118 -18.67 -31.00 36.15
C THR A 118 -18.34 -32.42 36.57
N ARG A 119 -17.53 -33.12 35.79
CA ARG A 119 -16.82 -34.32 36.27
C ARG A 119 -15.38 -33.95 36.60
N SER A 120 -14.99 -34.24 37.83
CA SER A 120 -13.65 -34.08 38.38
C SER A 120 -12.64 -34.81 37.50
N PHE A 121 -11.82 -34.05 36.79
CA PHE A 121 -10.73 -34.57 35.98
C PHE A 121 -9.62 -35.09 36.90
N VAL A 122 -9.45 -36.41 36.91
CA VAL A 122 -8.20 -37.03 37.35
C VAL A 122 -7.13 -36.60 36.35
N CYS A 123 -6.16 -35.82 36.82
CA CYS A 123 -5.07 -35.29 36.01
C CYS A 123 -4.12 -36.44 35.61
N VAL A 124 -4.42 -37.10 34.49
CA VAL A 124 -3.51 -38.04 33.84
C VAL A 124 -2.48 -37.22 33.08
N PRO A 125 -1.16 -37.40 33.32
CA PRO A 125 -0.14 -36.65 32.60
C PRO A 125 -0.26 -36.93 31.09
N GLU A 126 -0.41 -35.86 30.31
CA GLU A 126 -0.51 -35.94 28.86
C GLU A 126 0.76 -36.64 28.30
N PRO A 127 0.60 -37.67 27.45
CA PRO A 127 1.75 -38.30 26.81
C PRO A 127 2.48 -37.25 25.96
N ILE A 128 3.76 -37.04 26.27
CA ILE A 128 4.62 -36.08 25.56
C ILE A 128 4.66 -36.50 24.08
N ALA A 129 3.98 -35.73 23.24
CA ALA A 129 3.93 -36.00 21.81
C ALA A 129 5.37 -36.01 21.24
N PRO A 130 5.73 -36.99 20.39
CA PRO A 130 7.06 -37.08 19.82
C PRO A 130 7.39 -35.78 19.09
N GLN A 131 8.46 -35.11 19.54
CA GLN A 131 8.94 -33.90 18.90
C GLN A 131 9.31 -34.23 17.46
N LYS A 132 8.61 -33.61 16.50
CA LYS A 132 8.92 -33.76 15.08
C LYS A 132 10.36 -33.32 14.86
N ILE A 133 11.25 -34.28 14.64
CA ILE A 133 12.62 -34.07 14.20
C ILE A 133 12.51 -33.31 12.88
N GLY A 134 12.80 -32.01 12.90
CA GLY A 134 12.65 -31.12 11.76
C GLY A 134 13.51 -31.60 10.60
N ASN A 135 12.97 -31.59 9.39
CA ASN A 135 13.61 -32.03 8.15
C ASN A 135 15.07 -31.54 8.04
N VAL A 136 16.02 -32.41 8.41
CA VAL A 136 17.46 -32.12 8.59
C VAL A 136 18.19 -31.88 7.24
N GLY A 137 17.49 -31.93 6.11
CA GLY A 137 18.11 -31.90 4.78
C GLY A 137 18.07 -30.57 4.01
N ARG A 138 17.36 -29.54 4.48
CA ARG A 138 17.23 -28.29 3.70
C ARG A 138 18.28 -27.28 4.13
N LYS A 139 19.32 -27.10 3.31
CA LYS A 139 20.30 -26.02 3.47
C LYS A 139 19.58 -24.66 3.45
N PRO A 140 19.95 -23.71 4.34
CA PRO A 140 19.39 -22.37 4.30
C PRO A 140 19.71 -21.71 2.95
N ILE A 141 18.74 -21.00 2.40
CA ILE A 141 18.91 -20.28 1.13
C ILE A 141 19.69 -19.00 1.45
N VAL A 142 20.98 -18.99 1.12
CA VAL A 142 21.81 -17.79 1.21
C VAL A 142 21.64 -17.01 -0.09
N LEU A 143 21.12 -15.79 0.02
CA LEU A 143 21.03 -14.86 -1.11
C LEU A 143 22.26 -13.94 -1.11
N SER A 144 22.69 -13.54 -2.30
CA SER A 144 23.66 -12.46 -2.44
C SER A 144 23.03 -11.14 -1.98
N PRO A 145 23.84 -10.16 -1.51
CA PRO A 145 23.33 -8.83 -1.16
C PRO A 145 22.53 -8.18 -2.30
N LEU A 146 23.02 -8.37 -3.54
CA LEU A 146 22.32 -7.90 -4.74
C LEU A 146 20.91 -8.51 -4.86
N GLY A 147 20.76 -9.81 -4.59
CA GLY A 147 19.45 -10.47 -4.64
C GLY A 147 18.49 -9.99 -3.56
N GLU A 148 18.99 -9.63 -2.38
CA GLU A 148 18.17 -9.01 -1.33
C GLU A 148 17.69 -7.62 -1.75
N ASP A 149 18.57 -6.83 -2.37
CA ASP A 149 18.22 -5.50 -2.88
C ASP A 149 17.25 -5.56 -4.06
N THR A 150 17.34 -6.57 -4.93
CA THR A 150 16.34 -6.82 -5.98
C THR A 150 14.95 -7.05 -5.37
N ILE A 151 14.85 -7.86 -4.29
CA ILE A 151 13.58 -8.08 -3.59
C ILE A 151 13.02 -6.77 -3.05
N ARG A 152 13.86 -5.95 -2.38
CA ARG A 152 13.44 -4.65 -1.85
C ARG A 152 12.97 -3.71 -2.95
N TYR A 153 13.72 -3.64 -4.05
CA TYR A 153 13.40 -2.80 -5.19
C TYR A 153 12.03 -3.13 -5.78
N VAL A 154 11.80 -4.40 -6.15
CA VAL A 154 10.52 -4.82 -6.74
C VAL A 154 9.36 -4.62 -5.76
N PHE A 155 9.58 -4.89 -4.46
CA PHE A 155 8.58 -4.62 -3.43
C PHE A 155 8.19 -3.15 -3.37
N HIS A 156 9.17 -2.23 -3.37
CA HIS A 156 8.90 -0.78 -3.35
C HIS A 156 8.27 -0.28 -4.65
N GLN A 157 8.67 -0.83 -5.79
CA GLN A 157 8.09 -0.52 -7.09
C GLN A 157 6.59 -0.88 -7.11
N MET A 158 6.20 -2.04 -6.57
CA MET A 158 4.78 -2.41 -6.46
C MET A 158 3.99 -1.42 -5.61
N LEU A 159 4.57 -0.94 -4.51
CA LEU A 159 3.94 0.09 -3.67
C LEU A 159 3.79 1.42 -4.41
N GLU A 160 4.78 1.81 -5.22
CA GLU A 160 4.70 3.01 -6.07
C GLU A 160 3.58 2.88 -7.11
N GLU A 161 3.38 1.69 -7.66
CA GLU A 161 2.28 1.37 -8.58
C GLU A 161 0.92 1.21 -7.88
N LYS A 162 0.84 1.45 -6.56
CA LYS A 162 -0.35 1.26 -5.72
C LYS A 162 -0.88 -0.19 -5.75
N ILE A 163 0.00 -1.16 -5.97
CA ILE A 163 -0.29 -2.59 -5.92
C ILE A 163 0.23 -3.16 -4.60
N TYR A 164 -0.64 -3.83 -3.84
CA TYR A 164 -0.20 -4.44 -2.58
C TYR A 164 0.68 -5.67 -2.82
N PRO A 165 1.95 -5.69 -2.33
CA PRO A 165 2.89 -6.76 -2.59
C PRO A 165 2.61 -7.99 -1.72
N THR A 166 1.74 -8.88 -2.22
CA THR A 166 1.60 -10.22 -1.65
C THR A 166 2.82 -11.09 -2.01
N VAL A 167 3.08 -12.12 -1.20
CA VAL A 167 4.22 -13.04 -1.47
C VAL A 167 4.12 -13.69 -2.85
N SER A 168 2.90 -14.03 -3.29
CA SER A 168 2.65 -14.64 -4.60
C SER A 168 2.90 -13.65 -5.74
N THR A 169 2.34 -12.44 -5.65
CA THR A 169 2.51 -11.40 -6.69
C THR A 169 3.95 -10.93 -6.80
N LEU A 170 4.64 -10.76 -5.67
CA LEU A 170 6.06 -10.43 -5.63
C LEU A 170 6.92 -11.53 -6.26
N LEU A 171 6.62 -12.80 -5.96
CA LEU A 171 7.36 -13.93 -6.54
C LEU A 171 7.18 -14.01 -8.06
N VAL A 172 5.95 -13.86 -8.56
CA VAL A 172 5.67 -13.85 -10.00
C VAL A 172 6.46 -12.74 -10.68
N ARG A 173 6.45 -11.54 -10.10
CA ARG A 173 7.16 -10.39 -10.68
C ARG A 173 8.67 -10.58 -10.67
N LEU A 174 9.23 -11.08 -9.56
CA LEU A 174 10.66 -11.40 -9.46
C LEU A 174 11.10 -12.42 -10.51
N LEU A 175 10.30 -13.47 -10.76
CA LEU A 175 10.62 -14.51 -11.74
C LEU A 175 10.41 -14.05 -13.19
N ASN A 176 9.48 -13.12 -13.43
CA ASN A 176 9.29 -12.52 -14.75
C ASN A 176 10.47 -11.60 -15.12
N ASP A 177 10.94 -10.79 -14.18
CA ASP A 177 12.05 -9.87 -14.41
C ASP A 177 13.41 -10.60 -14.38
N ASN A 178 13.52 -11.67 -13.59
CA ASN A 178 14.73 -12.47 -13.41
C ASN A 178 14.40 -13.97 -13.35
N SER A 179 14.38 -14.64 -14.50
CA SER A 179 14.04 -16.08 -14.59
C SER A 179 14.97 -17.00 -13.78
N ASP A 180 16.21 -16.55 -13.55
CA ASP A 180 17.25 -17.30 -12.83
C ASP A 180 17.30 -16.97 -11.34
N PHE A 181 16.30 -16.27 -10.80
CA PHE A 181 16.26 -15.93 -9.38
C PHE A 181 16.26 -17.20 -8.50
N PRO A 182 17.11 -17.30 -7.45
CA PRO A 182 17.32 -18.55 -6.71
C PRO A 182 16.12 -18.96 -5.85
N ILE A 183 15.18 -18.05 -5.56
CA ILE A 183 13.96 -18.34 -4.81
C ILE A 183 12.82 -18.61 -5.80
N ARG A 184 12.36 -19.87 -5.86
CA ARG A 184 11.26 -20.30 -6.75
C ARG A 184 9.95 -20.65 -6.03
N THR A 185 9.92 -20.59 -4.70
CA THR A 185 8.73 -20.97 -3.92
C THR A 185 8.32 -19.87 -2.96
N GLU A 186 7.00 -19.69 -2.77
CA GLU A 186 6.45 -18.67 -1.87
C GLU A 186 6.92 -18.85 -0.42
N SER A 187 7.04 -20.11 0.02
CA SER A 187 7.50 -20.41 1.38
C SER A 187 8.95 -19.98 1.61
N ALA A 188 9.82 -20.14 0.61
CA ALA A 188 11.20 -19.68 0.67
C ALA A 188 11.26 -18.14 0.65
N LEU A 189 10.49 -17.49 -0.24
CA LEU A 189 10.42 -16.04 -0.30
C LEU A 189 9.92 -15.45 1.01
N ARG A 190 8.87 -16.01 1.61
CA ARG A 190 8.33 -15.58 2.91
C ARG A 190 9.37 -15.66 4.02
N LYS A 191 10.15 -16.74 4.10
CA LYS A 191 11.23 -16.88 5.09
C LYS A 191 12.27 -15.78 4.88
N LYS A 192 12.66 -15.57 3.62
CA LYS A 192 13.67 -14.56 3.31
C LYS A 192 13.20 -13.14 3.57
N LEU A 193 11.96 -12.79 3.24
CA LEU A 193 11.37 -11.51 3.56
C LEU A 193 11.43 -11.24 5.07
N LYS A 194 11.14 -12.27 5.89
CA LYS A 194 11.27 -12.17 7.35
C LYS A 194 12.72 -11.92 7.79
N GLU A 195 13.70 -12.57 7.16
CA GLU A 195 15.13 -12.36 7.44
C GLU A 195 15.58 -10.93 7.07
N ILE A 196 15.11 -10.40 5.94
CA ILE A 196 15.44 -9.04 5.46
C ILE A 196 14.79 -7.95 6.33
N GLY A 197 13.85 -8.33 7.21
CA GLY A 197 13.17 -7.41 8.14
C GLY A 197 11.77 -7.00 7.70
N PHE A 198 11.23 -7.55 6.61
CA PHE A 198 9.84 -7.32 6.22
C PHE A 198 8.90 -8.03 7.19
N GLN A 199 8.21 -7.25 8.02
CA GLN A 199 7.17 -7.75 8.89
C GLN A 199 5.83 -7.74 8.19
N TYR A 200 5.49 -8.85 7.54
CA TYR A 200 4.11 -9.08 7.14
C TYR A 200 3.28 -9.36 8.40
N ARG A 201 2.51 -8.36 8.85
CA ARG A 201 1.39 -8.67 9.74
C ARG A 201 0.53 -9.68 9.02
N ARG A 202 0.14 -10.75 9.72
CA ARG A 202 -0.95 -11.59 9.23
C ARG A 202 -2.10 -10.62 9.03
N THR A 203 -2.44 -10.35 7.78
CA THR A 203 -3.73 -9.75 7.48
C THR A 203 -4.70 -10.74 8.08
N ALA A 204 -5.38 -10.34 9.17
CA ALA A 204 -6.55 -11.08 9.61
C ALA A 204 -7.35 -11.28 8.34
N LYS A 205 -7.74 -12.53 8.03
CA LYS A 205 -8.60 -12.80 6.87
C LYS A 205 -9.68 -11.75 6.94
N VAL A 206 -9.63 -10.76 6.05
CA VAL A 206 -10.65 -9.73 6.03
C VAL A 206 -11.89 -10.55 5.78
N PRO A 207 -12.82 -10.68 6.75
CA PRO A 207 -14.08 -11.32 6.45
C PRO A 207 -14.57 -10.54 5.25
N SER A 208 -14.80 -11.22 4.15
CA SER A 208 -15.31 -10.63 2.93
C SER A 208 -16.69 -10.10 3.28
N ILE A 209 -16.74 -8.89 3.84
CA ILE A 209 -17.93 -8.08 4.05
C ILE A 209 -18.22 -7.47 2.69
N LEU A 210 -18.57 -8.35 1.77
CA LEU A 210 -19.22 -8.05 0.51
C LEU A 210 -20.34 -9.07 0.41
N GLU A 211 -21.39 -8.82 1.19
CA GLU A 211 -22.78 -9.19 0.87
C GLU A 211 -23.64 -7.96 1.13
#